data_AF-A0A1C3RFZ4-F1
#
_entry.id   AF-A0A1C3RFZ4-F1
#
_cell.length_a   1.000
_cell.length_b   1.000
_cell.length_c   1.000
_cell.angle_alpha   90.00
_cell.angle_beta   90.00
_cell.angle_gamma   90.00
#
_symmetry.space_group_name_H-M   'P 1'
#
loop_
_entity.id
_entity.type
_entity.pdbx_description
1 polymer ?
#
loop_
_entity_poly.entity_id
_entity_poly.type
_entity_poly.pdbx_seq_one_letter_code
_entity_poly.pdbx_strand_id
1 'polypeptide(L)' 'MQAGIKGASSHSGRRTFATTLADKGIGIRVIQRLMGHRHISTTAQYVDVRDSQLEQAVQLVG' A
#
# COMPACT_ATOMS: atom_id res chain seq x y z
N MET A 1 -22.56 -16.25 -9.27
CA MET A 1 -21.77 -15.53 -10.29
C MET A 1 -20.33 -15.46 -9.80
N GLN A 2 -19.41 -16.02 -10.57
CA GLN A 2 -18.04 -16.35 -10.18
C GLN A 2 -17.10 -15.22 -10.62
N ALA A 3 -16.66 -14.38 -9.69
CA ALA A 3 -15.56 -13.45 -9.94
C ALA A 3 -14.25 -14.14 -9.55
N GLY A 4 -13.44 -14.49 -10.53
CA GLY A 4 -12.18 -15.24 -10.39
C GLY A 4 -11.07 -14.42 -9.73
N ILE A 5 -11.18 -14.14 -8.43
CA ILE A 5 -10.10 -13.54 -7.65
C ILE A 5 -9.87 -14.39 -6.39
N LYS A 6 -8.90 -15.31 -6.45
CA LYS A 6 -8.41 -16.05 -5.28
C LYS A 6 -7.95 -15.02 -4.23
N GLY A 7 -8.69 -14.88 -3.13
CA GLY A 7 -8.31 -14.00 -2.00
C GLY A 7 -9.18 -12.76 -1.78
N ALA A 8 -10.34 -12.64 -2.41
CA ALA A 8 -11.32 -11.57 -2.15
C ALA A 8 -12.05 -11.74 -0.80
N SER A 9 -11.29 -11.73 0.29
CA SER A 9 -11.83 -11.42 1.62
C SER A 9 -11.73 -9.91 1.85
N SER A 10 -12.47 -9.31 2.78
CA SER A 10 -12.48 -7.86 3.08
C SER A 10 -11.09 -7.21 3.29
N HIS A 11 -10.03 -8.01 3.42
CA HIS A 11 -8.62 -7.59 3.36
C HIS A 11 -8.09 -7.24 1.96
N SER A 12 -8.63 -7.79 0.87
CA SER A 12 -8.15 -7.49 -0.49
C SER A 12 -8.37 -6.03 -0.83
N GLY A 13 -9.52 -5.43 -0.49
CA GLY A 13 -9.79 -4.01 -0.74
C GLY A 13 -8.87 -3.08 0.05
N ARG A 14 -8.67 -3.34 1.35
CA ARG A 14 -7.75 -2.54 2.19
C ARG A 14 -6.30 -2.70 1.76
N ARG A 15 -5.88 -3.92 1.38
CA ARG A 15 -4.55 -4.18 0.86
C ARG A 15 -4.35 -3.47 -0.47
N THR A 16 -5.24 -3.68 -1.43
CA THR A 16 -5.20 -2.99 -2.73
C THR A 16 -5.18 -1.47 -2.58
N PHE A 17 -5.99 -0.91 -1.68
CA PHE A 17 -5.99 0.54 -1.39
C PHE A 17 -4.63 1.03 -0.87
N ALA A 18 -4.08 0.38 0.16
CA ALA A 18 -2.78 0.74 0.73
C ALA A 18 -1.64 0.57 -0.27
N THR A 19 -1.60 -0.57 -0.98
CA THR A 19 -0.58 -0.87 -1.99
C THR A 19 -0.64 0.13 -3.14
N THR A 20 -1.83 0.48 -3.64
CA THR A 20 -1.98 1.47 -4.73
C THR A 20 -1.47 2.86 -4.32
N LEU A 21 -1.73 3.29 -3.09
CA LEU A 21 -1.23 4.58 -2.61
C LEU A 21 0.30 4.56 -2.44
N ALA A 22 0.85 3.46 -1.92
CA ALA A 22 2.29 3.29 -1.79
C ALA A 22 2.98 3.25 -3.16
N ASP A 23 2.42 2.54 -4.13
CA ASP A 23 2.92 2.48 -5.51
C ASP A 23 2.92 3.87 -6.19
N LYS A 24 2.07 4.80 -5.72
CA LYS A 24 2.06 6.21 -6.14
C LYS A 24 3.03 7.10 -5.36
N GLY A 25 3.88 6.52 -4.51
CA GLY A 25 4.85 7.25 -3.69
C GLY A 25 4.24 7.97 -2.48
N ILE A 26 2.99 7.67 -2.12
CA ILE A 26 2.36 8.29 -0.95
C ILE A 26 2.98 7.72 0.33
N GLY A 27 3.42 8.61 1.22
CA GLY A 27 4.06 8.22 2.48
C GLY A 27 3.15 7.40 3.39
N ILE A 28 3.73 6.39 4.05
CA ILE A 28 3.01 5.43 4.91
C ILE A 28 2.19 6.08 6.02
N ARG A 29 2.61 7.23 6.58
CA ARG A 29 1.83 7.97 7.60
C ARG A 29 0.54 8.56 7.05
N VAL A 30 0.55 9.01 5.79
CA VAL A 30 -0.65 9.52 5.12
C VAL A 30 -1.61 8.37 4.88
N ILE A 31 -1.11 7.25 4.36
CA ILE A 31 -1.89 6.02 4.14
C ILE A 31 -2.49 5.53 5.46
N GLN A 32 -1.71 5.51 6.55
CA GLN A 32 -2.19 5.13 7.88
C GLN A 32 -3.40 5.96 8.32
N ARG A 33 -3.33 7.28 8.13
CA ARG A 33 -4.39 8.20 8.55
C ARG A 33 -5.64 8.03 7.68
N LEU A 34 -5.48 7.78 6.38
CA LEU A 34 -6.58 7.47 5.46
C LEU A 34 -7.27 6.15 5.79
N MET A 35 -6.52 5.15 6.26
CA MET A 35 -7.06 3.85 6.67
C MET A 35 -7.69 3.85 8.07
N GLY A 36 -7.48 4.92 8.86
CA GLY A 36 -7.95 5.02 10.24
C GLY A 36 -7.18 4.13 11.22
N HIS A 37 -5.93 3.76 10.90
CA HIS A 37 -5.13 2.90 11.76
C HIS A 37 -4.47 3.69 12.90
N ARG A 38 -4.63 3.21 14.14
CA ARG A 38 -3.97 3.80 15.32
C ARG A 38 -2.46 3.52 15.34
N HIS A 39 -2.03 2.38 14.82
CA HIS A 39 -0.63 1.95 14.80
C HIS A 39 -0.11 1.84 13.37
N ILE A 40 1.10 2.36 13.13
CA ILE A 40 1.76 2.30 11.83
C ILE A 40 2.08 0.85 11.42
N SER A 41 2.34 -0.02 12.39
CA SER A 41 2.59 -1.45 12.17
C SER A 41 1.41 -2.14 11.50
N THR A 42 0.17 -1.70 11.76
CA THR A 42 -1.02 -2.21 11.08
C THR A 42 -1.06 -1.80 9.61
N THR A 43 -0.59 -0.60 9.26
CA THR A 43 -0.49 -0.15 7.87
C THR A 43 0.68 -0.80 7.13
N ALA A 44 1.80 -1.02 7.83
CA ALA A 44 3.00 -1.64 7.26
C ALA A 44 2.75 -3.06 6.73
N GLN A 45 1.80 -3.81 7.31
CA GLN A 45 1.40 -5.13 6.80
C GLN A 45 0.81 -5.12 5.38
N TYR A 46 0.46 -3.95 4.84
CA TYR A 46 -0.14 -3.79 3.52
C TYR A 46 0.77 -3.07 2.51
N VAL A 47 1.91 -2.57 2.96
CA VAL A 47 2.84 -1.77 2.15
C VAL A 47 4.17 -2.50 2.11
N ASP A 48 4.36 -3.33 1.07
CA ASP A 48 5.64 -3.94 0.76
C ASP A 48 6.48 -2.96 -0.07
N VAL A 49 7.77 -2.85 0.23
CA VAL A 49 8.72 -2.04 -0.57
C VAL A 49 9.13 -2.83 -1.80
N ARG A 50 9.00 -2.24 -2.99
CA ARG A 50 9.46 -2.81 -4.26
C ARG A 50 10.69 -2.07 -4.77
N ASP A 51 11.58 -2.79 -5.46
CA ASP A 51 12.80 -2.22 -6.03
C ASP A 51 12.53 -1.02 -6.95
N SER A 52 11.43 -1.08 -7.72
CA SER A 52 10.99 0.04 -8.58
C SER A 52 10.71 1.34 -7.81
N GLN A 53 10.23 1.25 -6.57
CA GLN A 53 9.99 2.42 -5.73
C GLN A 53 11.31 3.03 -5.22
N LEU A 54 12.32 2.20 -4.98
CA LEU A 54 13.65 2.65 -4.59
C LEU A 54 14.34 3.39 -5.74
N GLU A 55 14.26 2.82 -6.95
CA GLU A 55 14.80 3.45 -8.16
C GLU A 55 14.15 4.81 -8.42
N GLN A 56 12.82 4.89 -8.36
CA GLN A 56 12.08 6.15 -8.51
C GLN A 56 12.45 7.17 -7.44
N ALA A 57 12.62 6.74 -6.18
CA ALA A 57 12.98 7.64 -5.09
C ALA A 57 14.37 8.27 -5.31
N VAL A 58 15.34 7.50 -5.82
CA VAL A 58 16.68 8.01 -6.16
C VAL A 58 16.63 8.98 -7.34
N GLN A 59 15.80 8.72 -8.35
CA GLN A 59 15.62 9.61 -9.51
C GLN A 59 15.01 10.98 -9.17
N LEU A 60 14.34 11.13 -8.03
CA LEU A 60 13.75 12.42 -7.61
C LEU A 60 14.79 13.40 -7.02
N VAL A 61 15.96 12.90 -6.62
CA VAL A 61 17.01 13.70 -5.96
C VAL A 61 18.30 13.80 -6.77
N GLY A 62 18.44 13.01 -7.84
CA GLY A 62 19.54 13.09 -8.81
C GLY A 62 19.23 14.06 -9.93
#